data_AF-M0KPX3-F1
#
_entry.id   AF-M0KPX3-F1
#
_cell.length_a   1.000
_cell.length_b   1.000
_cell.length_c   1.000
_cell.angle_alpha   90.00
_cell.angle_beta   90.00
_cell.angle_gamma   90.00
#
_symmetry.space_group_name_H-M   'P 1'
#
loop_
_entity.id
_entity.type
_entity.pdbx_description
1 polymer ?
#
loop_
_entity_poly.entity_id
_entity_poly.type
_entity_poly.pdbx_seq_one_letter_code
_entity_poly.pdbx_strand_id
1 'polypeptide(L)'
;MVDPLKRLTNIQLSRRDRLVTYYLTGLAALIVVYTVTYNFALAQLEGVNQSIFASFEFIVQTMTTTGYGQDSGIWSHPLMFLFVAATQISGIALGFFTLRLIIIPLFT
;
A
#
# COMPACT_ATOMS: atom_id res chain seq x y z
N MET A 1 -24.07 20.62 -30.10
CA MET A 1 -23.76 20.51 -28.65
C MET A 1 -22.91 19.27 -28.46
N VAL A 2 -21.64 19.43 -28.09
CA VAL A 2 -20.73 18.30 -27.81
C VAL A 2 -21.06 17.80 -26.43
N ASP A 3 -21.55 16.55 -26.33
CA ASP A 3 -21.94 15.93 -25.07
C ASP A 3 -20.67 15.68 -24.22
N PRO A 4 -20.47 16.40 -23.09
CA PRO A 4 -19.24 16.31 -22.30
C PRO A 4 -19.02 14.91 -21.73
N LEU A 5 -20.08 14.11 -21.57
CA LEU A 5 -20.01 12.73 -21.10
C LEU A 5 -19.29 11.81 -22.11
N LYS A 6 -19.48 12.04 -23.42
CA LYS A 6 -18.80 11.28 -24.48
C LYS A 6 -17.28 11.50 -24.50
N ARG A 7 -16.80 12.61 -23.95
CA ARG A 7 -15.37 12.92 -23.84
C ARG A 7 -14.67 12.15 -22.72
N LEU A 8 -15.40 11.81 -21.65
CA LEU A 8 -14.91 10.95 -20.58
C LEU A 8 -14.88 9.48 -21.01
N THR A 9 -15.78 9.07 -21.90
CA THR A 9 -15.82 7.69 -22.46
C THR A 9 -14.75 7.45 -23.53
N ASN A 10 -14.19 8.51 -24.12
CA ASN A 10 -13.17 8.46 -25.18
C ASN A 10 -11.73 8.51 -24.67
N ILE A 11 -11.50 8.22 -23.39
CA ILE A 11 -10.17 7.83 -22.93
C ILE A 11 -9.97 6.41 -23.49
N GLN A 12 -9.40 6.31 -24.69
CA GLN A 12 -8.84 5.05 -25.16
C GLN A 12 -7.75 4.67 -24.16
N LEU A 13 -8.13 3.91 -23.11
CA LEU A 13 -7.19 3.39 -22.13
C LEU A 13 -6.15 2.59 -22.90
N SER A 14 -4.99 3.19 -23.10
CA SER A 14 -3.87 2.52 -23.75
C SER A 14 -3.56 1.26 -22.95
N ARG A 15 -2.89 0.28 -23.54
CA ARG A 15 -2.41 -0.91 -22.80
C ARG A 15 -1.67 -0.49 -21.51
N ARG A 16 -1.03 0.69 -21.54
CA ARG A 16 -0.37 1.35 -20.41
C ARG A 16 -1.35 1.77 -19.31
N ASP A 17 -2.45 2.43 -19.62
CA ASP A 17 -3.41 2.91 -18.61
C ASP A 17 -4.04 1.75 -17.84
N ARG A 18 -4.35 0.65 -18.52
CA ARG A 18 -4.85 -0.58 -17.87
C ARG A 18 -3.84 -1.19 -16.90
N LEU A 19 -2.56 -1.20 -17.25
CA LEU A 19 -1.49 -1.68 -16.37
C LEU A 19 -1.34 -0.81 -15.13
N VAL A 20 -1.41 0.52 -15.30
CA VAL A 20 -1.38 1.47 -14.18
C VAL A 20 -2.60 1.28 -13.28
N THR A 21 -3.81 1.13 -13.84
CA THR A 21 -5.01 0.86 -13.05
C THR A 21 -4.87 -0.44 -12.25
N TYR A 22 -4.47 -1.54 -12.89
CA TYR A 22 -4.26 -2.81 -12.18
C TYR A 22 -3.19 -2.70 -11.08
N TYR A 23 -2.12 -1.96 -11.33
CA TYR A 23 -1.08 -1.72 -10.35
C TYR A 23 -1.62 -0.95 -9.14
N LEU A 24 -2.32 0.17 -9.36
CA LEU A 24 -2.89 0.99 -8.28
C LEU A 24 -3.96 0.24 -7.49
N THR A 25 -4.83 -0.52 -8.17
CA THR A 25 -5.84 -1.36 -7.50
C THR A 25 -5.17 -2.47 -6.68
N GLY A 26 -4.14 -3.12 -7.22
CA GLY A 26 -3.38 -4.14 -6.50
C GLY A 26 -2.67 -3.57 -5.27
N LEU A 27 -2.08 -2.38 -5.39
CA LEU A 27 -1.45 -1.67 -4.28
C LEU A 27 -2.46 -1.31 -3.18
N ALA A 28 -3.62 -0.76 -3.56
CA ALA A 28 -4.67 -0.43 -2.60
C ALA A 28 -5.18 -1.69 -1.87
N ALA A 29 -5.41 -2.78 -2.60
CA ALA A 29 -5.80 -4.06 -2.01
C ALA A 29 -4.74 -4.60 -1.04
N LEU A 30 -3.46 -4.53 -1.40
CA LEU A 30 -2.36 -4.95 -0.53
C LEU A 30 -2.30 -4.14 0.77
N ILE A 31 -2.44 -2.81 0.69
CA ILE A 31 -2.47 -1.93 1.86
C ILE A 31 -3.62 -2.31 2.80
N VAL A 32 -4.82 -2.58 2.25
CA VAL A 32 -5.97 -3.01 3.04
C VAL A 32 -5.70 -4.34 3.73
N VAL A 33 -5.15 -5.32 3.01
CA VAL A 33 -4.81 -6.64 3.58
C VAL A 33 -3.80 -6.50 4.71
N TYR A 34 -2.71 -5.74 4.51
CA TYR A 34 -1.74 -5.49 5.58
C TYR A 34 -2.34 -4.74 6.76
N THR A 35 -3.20 -3.76 6.52
CA THR A 35 -3.88 -2.99 7.57
C THR A 35 -4.70 -3.90 8.48
N VAL A 36 -5.56 -4.74 7.88
CA VAL A 36 -6.40 -5.68 8.63
C VAL A 36 -5.54 -6.72 9.36
N THR A 37 -4.51 -7.23 8.70
CA THR A 37 -3.61 -8.24 9.28
C THR A 37 -2.85 -7.67 10.47
N TYR A 38 -2.32 -6.45 10.35
CA TYR A 38 -1.59 -5.76 11.42
C TYR A 38 -2.50 -5.47 12.62
N ASN A 39 -3.71 -4.94 12.38
CA ASN A 39 -4.66 -4.66 13.44
C ASN A 39 -5.09 -5.93 14.18
N PHE A 40 -5.38 -7.01 13.44
CA PHE A 40 -5.70 -8.31 14.02
C PHE A 40 -4.53 -8.90 14.80
N ALA A 41 -3.32 -8.85 14.25
CA ALA A 41 -2.12 -9.37 14.90
C ALA A 41 -1.81 -8.60 16.20
N LEU A 42 -1.96 -7.27 16.21
CA LEU A 42 -1.84 -6.46 17.42
C LEU A 42 -2.86 -6.89 18.50
N ALA A 43 -4.12 -7.07 18.11
CA ALA A 43 -5.16 -7.47 19.06
C ALA A 43 -4.92 -8.88 19.63
N GLN A 44 -4.43 -9.83 18.82
CA GLN A 44 -4.23 -11.22 19.25
C GLN A 44 -2.90 -11.47 19.95
N LEU A 45 -1.81 -10.87 19.45
CA LEU A 45 -0.45 -11.17 19.93
C LEU A 45 0.00 -10.21 21.03
N GLU A 46 -0.41 -8.95 20.96
CA GLU A 46 -0.02 -7.91 21.93
C GLU A 46 -1.16 -7.52 22.87
N GLY A 47 -2.39 -7.98 22.62
CA GLY A 47 -3.57 -7.61 23.40
C GLY A 47 -3.99 -6.14 23.23
N VAL A 48 -3.49 -5.46 22.20
CA VAL A 48 -3.74 -4.02 21.98
C VAL A 48 -4.84 -3.81 20.96
N ASN A 49 -5.94 -3.22 21.41
CA ASN A 49 -7.05 -2.81 20.54
C ASN A 49 -6.78 -1.41 19.96
N GLN A 50 -6.04 -1.38 18.85
CA GLN A 50 -5.76 -0.16 18.10
C GLN A 50 -6.88 0.16 17.10
N SER A 51 -7.13 1.45 16.83
CA SER A 51 -8.04 1.86 15.76
C SER A 51 -7.55 1.38 14.40
N ILE A 52 -8.45 0.87 13.55
CA ILE A 52 -8.11 0.44 12.19
C ILE A 52 -7.48 1.57 11.36
N PHE A 53 -7.84 2.83 11.63
CA PHE A 53 -7.27 4.00 10.96
C PHE A 53 -5.82 4.27 11.39
N ALA A 54 -5.48 4.02 12.66
CA ALA A 54 -4.11 4.11 13.13
C ALA A 54 -3.26 2.98 12.55
N SER A 55 -3.83 1.77 12.45
CA SER A 55 -3.17 0.64 11.76
C SER A 55 -2.96 0.94 10.26
N PHE A 56 -3.94 1.55 9.60
CA PHE A 56 -3.81 1.98 8.20
C PHE A 56 -2.68 3.00 8.04
N GLU A 57 -2.65 4.01 8.89
CA GLU A 57 -1.62 5.04 8.88
C GLU A 57 -0.22 4.44 9.10
N PHE A 58 -0.06 3.54 10.07
CA PHE A 58 1.18 2.79 10.27
C PHE A 58 1.63 2.02 9.02
N ILE A 59 0.71 1.30 8.36
CA ILE A 59 1.02 0.56 7.13
C ILE A 59 1.42 1.50 6.00
N VAL A 60 0.71 2.62 5.82
CA VAL A 60 1.06 3.61 4.80
C VAL A 60 2.46 4.17 5.06
N GLN A 61 2.76 4.61 6.28
CA GLN A 61 4.09 5.09 6.65
C GLN A 61 5.19 4.05 6.41
N THR A 62 4.91 2.78 6.71
CA THR A 62 5.85 1.67 6.53
C THR A 62 6.12 1.43 5.04
N MET A 63 5.05 1.39 4.25
CA MET A 63 5.09 1.22 2.79
C MET A 63 5.82 2.37 2.08
N THR A 64 5.70 3.60 2.58
CA THR A 64 6.37 4.80 2.06
C THR A 64 7.72 5.09 2.71
N THR A 65 8.21 4.19 3.57
CA THR A 65 9.47 4.33 4.32
C THR A 65 9.57 5.62 5.14
N THR A 66 8.42 6.16 5.60
CA THR A 66 8.36 7.37 6.43
C THR A 66 8.65 7.07 7.89
N GLY A 67 7.95 6.08 8.47
CA GLY A 67 8.22 5.51 9.78
C GLY A 67 8.37 6.50 10.95
N TYR A 68 7.30 7.17 11.37
CA TYR A 68 7.30 8.05 12.56
C TYR A 68 7.49 7.29 13.88
N GLY A 69 7.32 5.97 13.87
CA GLY A 69 7.72 5.09 14.98
C GLY A 69 6.72 5.02 16.13
N GLN A 70 5.50 5.53 15.97
CA GLN A 70 4.49 5.60 17.02
C GLN A 70 4.12 4.23 17.62
N ASP A 71 4.19 3.15 16.84
CA ASP A 71 3.82 1.80 17.28
C ASP A 71 5.02 0.96 17.73
N SER A 72 6.26 1.49 17.63
CA SER A 72 7.49 0.71 17.87
C SER A 72 7.64 0.19 19.30
N GLY A 73 7.06 0.88 20.28
CA GLY A 73 7.05 0.46 21.68
C GLY A 73 5.94 -0.53 22.04
N ILE A 74 5.05 -0.86 21.09
CA ILE A 74 3.89 -1.73 21.33
C ILE A 74 4.27 -3.21 21.14
N TRP A 75 5.19 -3.49 20.21
CA TRP A 75 5.52 -4.86 19.82
C TRP A 75 6.44 -5.53 20.84
N SER A 76 6.06 -6.72 21.26
CA SER A 76 6.86 -7.59 22.11
C SER A 76 6.98 -9.01 21.54
N HIS A 77 6.00 -9.42 20.73
CA HIS A 77 5.91 -10.74 20.14
C HIS A 77 6.82 -10.88 18.90
N PRO A 78 7.67 -11.92 18.78
CA PRO A 78 8.58 -12.10 17.64
C PRO A 78 7.91 -12.02 16.26
N LEU A 79 6.69 -12.56 16.14
CA LEU A 79 5.93 -12.51 14.89
C LEU A 79 5.56 -11.09 14.46
N MET A 80 5.36 -10.15 15.39
CA MET A 80 5.09 -8.74 15.05
C MET A 80 6.31 -8.11 14.40
N PHE A 81 7.51 -8.33 14.96
CA PHE A 81 8.75 -7.86 14.35
C PHE A 81 8.97 -8.44 12.95
N LEU A 82 8.70 -9.73 12.76
CA LEU A 82 8.82 -10.39 11.45
C LEU A 82 7.81 -9.82 10.44
N PHE A 83 6.55 -9.61 10.86
CA PHE A 83 5.52 -9.03 10.01
C PHE A 83 5.87 -7.59 9.59
N VAL A 84 6.30 -6.75 10.54
CA VAL A 84 6.69 -5.36 10.28
C VAL A 84 7.91 -5.31 9.37
N ALA A 85 8.92 -6.16 9.58
CA ALA A 85 10.08 -6.26 8.69
C ALA A 85 9.69 -6.69 7.27
N ALA A 86 8.82 -7.70 7.14
CA ALA A 86 8.32 -8.16 5.84
C ALA A 86 7.54 -7.06 5.10
N THR A 87 6.74 -6.27 5.83
CA THR A 87 5.99 -5.14 5.27
C THR A 87 6.92 -4.04 4.76
N GLN A 88 7.99 -3.71 5.50
CA GLN A 88 9.01 -2.75 5.08
C GLN A 88 9.74 -3.19 3.81
N ILE A 89 10.18 -4.45 3.76
CA ILE A 89 10.83 -5.03 2.57
C ILE A 89 9.89 -4.99 1.37
N SER A 90 8.61 -5.28 1.58
CA SER A 90 7.57 -5.22 0.54
C SER A 90 7.37 -3.77 0.04
N GLY A 91 7.42 -2.78 0.92
CA GLY A 91 7.38 -1.36 0.57
C GLY A 91 8.51 -0.95 -0.38
N ILE A 92 9.75 -1.29 -0.02
CA ILE A 92 10.92 -1.04 -0.86
C ILE A 92 10.79 -1.77 -2.22
N ALA A 93 10.41 -3.05 -2.21
CA ALA A 93 10.23 -3.83 -3.43
C ALA A 93 9.19 -3.18 -4.37
N LEU A 94 8.05 -2.76 -3.84
CA LEU A 94 7.00 -2.07 -4.62
C LEU A 94 7.48 -0.72 -5.16
N GLY A 95 8.32 0.01 -4.42
CA GLY A 95 9.01 1.19 -4.93
C GLY A 95 9.78 0.88 -6.23
N PHE A 96 10.62 -0.15 -6.22
CA PHE A 96 11.36 -0.58 -7.42
C PHE A 96 10.47 -1.03 -8.57
N PHE A 97 9.39 -1.78 -8.29
CA PHE A 97 8.42 -2.16 -9.31
C PHE A 97 7.72 -0.95 -9.93
N THR A 98 7.32 0.04 -9.12
CA THR A 98 6.72 1.29 -9.59
C THR A 98 7.65 2.02 -10.54
N LEU A 99 8.91 2.22 -10.12
CA LEU A 99 9.93 2.88 -10.94
C LEU A 99 10.10 2.15 -12.29
N ARG A 100 10.21 0.82 -12.26
CA ARG A 100 10.42 0.03 -13.47
C ARG A 100 9.22 -0.01 -14.40
N LEU A 101 8.01 -0.13 -13.88
CA LEU A 101 6.78 -0.31 -14.68
C LEU A 101 6.19 1.01 -15.17
N ILE A 102 6.39 2.11 -14.42
CA ILE A 102 5.76 3.40 -14.71
C ILE A 102 6.80 4.40 -15.22
N ILE A 103 7.96 4.52 -14.56
CA ILE A 103 8.92 5.59 -14.88
C ILE A 103 9.78 5.25 -16.10
N ILE A 104 10.40 4.07 -16.16
CA ILE A 104 11.26 3.69 -17.30
C ILE A 104 10.52 3.78 -18.65
N PRO A 105 9.29 3.25 -18.81
CA PRO A 105 8.56 3.32 -20.07
C PRO A 105 8.03 4.72 -20.43
N LEU A 106 8.14 5.69 -19.51
CA LEU A 106 7.78 7.08 -19.77
C LEU A 106 8.89 7.83 -20.53
N PHE A 107 10.14 7.39 -20.36
CA PHE A 107 11.33 8.03 -20.93
C PHE A 107 11.95 7.26 -22.11
N THR A 108 11.34 6.14 -22.51
CA THR A 108 11.66 5.35 -23.71
C THR A 108 10.44 5.24 -24.61
#